data_AF-A0A8T6EQP7-F1
#
_entry.id   AF-A0A8T6EQP7-F1
#
_cell.length_a   1.000
_cell.length_b   1.000
_cell.length_c   1.000
_cell.angle_alpha   90.00
_cell.angle_beta   90.00
_cell.angle_gamma   90.00
#
_symmetry.space_group_name_H-M   'P 1'
#
loop_
_entity.id
_entity.type
_entity.pdbx_description
1 polymer ?
#
loop_
_entity_poly.entity_id
_entity_poly.type
_entity_poly.pdbx_seq_one_letter_code
_entity_poly.pdbx_strand_id
1 'polypeptide(L)'
;MTSAAPADANTALIRWGSFYGDSDFELTFPAGWDVNVHPPAGGDDIGEEGIAAAFDSPIGSAPIRVLARGKRSACIVVDDLT
;
A
#
# COMPACT_ATOMS: atom_id res chain seq x y z
N MET A 1 -23.93 -1.76 -20.06
CA MET A 1 -25.15 -1.42 -19.29
C MET A 1 -24.73 -1.33 -17.83
N THR A 2 -24.53 -0.12 -17.30
CA THR A 2 -24.31 0.06 -15.87
C THR A 2 -25.68 0.16 -15.22
N SER A 3 -26.13 -0.91 -14.58
CA SER A 3 -27.31 -0.82 -13.71
C SER A 3 -26.89 -0.01 -12.49
N ALA A 4 -27.67 1.01 -12.14
CA ALA A 4 -27.54 1.66 -10.84
C ALA A 4 -27.75 0.60 -9.74
N ALA A 5 -26.94 0.67 -8.68
CA ALA A 5 -27.15 -0.14 -7.49
C ALA A 5 -28.56 0.16 -6.92
N PRO A 6 -29.34 -0.85 -6.52
CA PRO A 6 -30.65 -0.60 -5.91
C PRO A 6 -30.49 0.20 -4.62
N ALA A 7 -31.50 1.00 -4.28
CA ALA A 7 -31.47 2.01 -3.20
C ALA A 7 -31.19 1.45 -1.79
N ASP A 8 -31.25 0.13 -1.61
CA ASP A 8 -31.02 -0.58 -0.34
C ASP A 8 -29.79 -1.51 -0.38
N ALA A 9 -28.92 -1.38 -1.39
CA ALA A 9 -27.74 -2.22 -1.50
C ALA A 9 -26.67 -1.85 -0.46
N ASN A 10 -26.06 -2.86 0.17
CA ASN A 10 -24.88 -2.67 0.99
C ASN A 10 -23.66 -2.53 0.07
N THR A 11 -22.72 -1.63 0.40
CA THR A 11 -21.49 -1.44 -0.37
C THR A 11 -20.25 -1.61 0.50
N ALA A 12 -19.14 -1.99 -0.11
CA ALA A 12 -17.83 -2.01 0.52
C ALA A 12 -16.76 -1.48 -0.45
N LEU A 13 -15.84 -0.67 0.06
CA LEU A 13 -14.66 -0.24 -0.66
C LEU A 13 -13.51 -1.18 -0.33
N ILE A 14 -12.85 -1.70 -1.37
CA ILE A 14 -11.62 -2.48 -1.24
C ILE A 14 -10.48 -1.78 -1.97
N ARG A 15 -9.28 -1.85 -1.40
CA ARG A 15 -8.05 -1.46 -2.12
C ARG A 15 -7.90 -2.37 -3.34
N TRP A 16 -7.66 -1.76 -4.50
CA TRP A 16 -7.52 -2.46 -5.76
C TRP A 16 -6.33 -1.95 -6.55
N GLY A 17 -5.78 -2.83 -7.39
CA GLY A 17 -4.80 -2.43 -8.38
C GLY A 17 -3.34 -2.44 -7.92
N SER A 18 -2.98 -3.14 -6.84
CA SER A 18 -1.64 -3.13 -6.18
C SER A 18 -0.38 -3.22 -7.09
N PHE A 19 -0.51 -3.57 -8.37
CA PHE A 19 0.57 -3.54 -9.36
C PHE A 19 0.49 -2.38 -10.37
N TYR A 20 -0.70 -1.85 -10.65
CA TYR A 20 -0.93 -0.79 -11.63
C TYR A 20 -2.08 0.13 -11.19
N GLY A 21 -1.72 1.13 -10.38
CA GLY A 21 -2.65 2.09 -9.80
C GLY A 21 -2.96 1.79 -8.33
N ASP A 22 -3.45 2.80 -7.63
CA ASP A 22 -3.78 2.69 -6.22
C ASP A 22 -5.18 3.28 -6.01
N SER A 23 -6.22 2.51 -6.31
CA SER A 23 -7.60 2.98 -6.27
C SER A 23 -8.49 2.16 -5.35
N ASP A 24 -9.56 2.78 -4.88
CA ASP A 24 -10.63 2.05 -4.21
C ASP A 24 -11.61 1.51 -5.25
N PHE A 25 -12.01 0.26 -5.08
CA PHE A 25 -13.04 -0.38 -5.90
C PHE A 25 -14.28 -0.63 -5.05
N GLU A 26 -15.41 -0.12 -5.51
CA GLU A 26 -16.70 -0.30 -4.83
C GLU A 26 -17.36 -1.61 -5.25
N LEU A 27 -17.63 -2.45 -4.25
CA LEU A 27 -18.42 -3.66 -4.39
C LEU A 27 -19.85 -3.40 -3.90
N THR A 28 -20.83 -3.91 -4.64
CA THR A 28 -22.26 -3.82 -4.29
C THR A 28 -22.78 -5.21 -3.90
N PHE A 29 -23.54 -5.28 -2.81
CA PHE A 29 -24.09 -6.51 -2.24
C PHE A 29 -25.60 -6.40 -2.03
N PRO A 30 -26.33 -7.53 -1.95
CA PRO A 30 -27.74 -7.55 -1.59
C PRO A 30 -28.02 -6.93 -0.20
N ALA A 31 -29.17 -6.25 -0.06
CA ALA A 31 -29.58 -5.54 1.16
C ALA A 31 -29.60 -6.39 2.44
N GLY A 32 -29.95 -7.68 2.31
CA GLY A 32 -30.09 -8.59 3.46
C GLY A 32 -28.77 -9.20 3.96
N TRP A 33 -27.63 -8.81 3.39
CA TRP A 33 -26.33 -9.37 3.76
C TRP A 33 -25.68 -8.53 4.84
N ASP A 34 -25.13 -9.18 5.86
CA ASP A 34 -24.23 -8.56 6.82
C ASP A 34 -22.80 -8.54 6.23
N VAL A 35 -22.29 -7.35 5.93
CA VAL A 35 -21.00 -7.15 5.25
C VAL A 35 -20.01 -6.53 6.22
N ASN A 36 -18.90 -7.22 6.46
CA ASN A 36 -17.82 -6.77 7.35
C ASN A 36 -16.50 -6.69 6.59
N VAL A 37 -15.82 -5.55 6.66
CA VAL A 37 -14.51 -5.33 6.02
C VAL A 37 -13.41 -5.48 7.07
N HIS A 38 -12.47 -6.38 6.80
CA HIS A 38 -11.32 -6.66 7.67
C HIS A 38 -10.01 -6.38 6.91
N PRO A 39 -9.57 -5.11 6.82
CA PRO A 39 -8.30 -4.80 6.18
C PRO A 39 -7.13 -5.35 7.00
N PRO A 40 -5.95 -5.56 6.39
CA PRO A 40 -4.73 -5.81 7.14
C PRO A 40 -4.53 -4.73 8.20
N ALA A 41 -4.05 -5.11 9.39
CA ALA A 41 -3.59 -4.16 10.40
C ALA A 41 -2.22 -3.58 10.00
N GLY A 42 -2.20 -2.87 8.86
CA GLY A 42 -1.02 -2.19 8.32
C GLY A 42 -0.68 -0.93 9.12
N GLY A 43 0.49 -0.37 8.84
CA GLY A 43 0.85 0.97 9.28
C GLY A 43 0.23 2.03 8.38
N ASP A 44 0.20 3.27 8.89
CA ASP A 44 -0.15 4.44 8.09
C ASP A 44 0.88 4.64 6.97
N ASP A 45 0.45 5.29 5.87
CA ASP A 45 1.37 5.77 4.85
C ASP A 45 2.32 6.82 5.46
N ILE A 46 3.62 6.55 5.36
CA ILE A 46 4.67 7.40 5.93
C ILE A 46 5.08 8.53 4.97
N GLY A 47 4.67 8.49 3.71
CA GLY A 47 5.01 9.47 2.68
C GLY A 47 6.51 9.65 2.44
N GLU A 48 6.85 10.63 1.60
CA GLU A 48 8.25 10.90 1.24
C GLU A 48 9.10 11.32 2.45
N GLU A 49 8.55 12.14 3.34
CA GLU A 49 9.25 12.63 4.54
C GLU A 49 9.55 11.49 5.52
N GLY A 50 8.60 10.57 5.72
CA GLY A 50 8.81 9.39 6.55
C GLY A 50 9.83 8.43 5.96
N ILE A 51 9.83 8.24 4.63
CA ILE A 51 10.87 7.47 3.94
C ILE A 51 12.24 8.11 4.18
N ALA A 52 12.39 9.42 4.01
CA ALA A 52 13.65 10.12 4.26
C ALA A 52 14.13 9.95 5.71
N ALA A 53 13.21 10.10 6.67
CA ALA A 53 13.52 9.90 8.09
C ALA A 53 14.00 8.47 8.40
N ALA A 54 13.42 7.46 7.76
CA ALA A 54 13.85 6.07 7.91
C ALA A 54 15.29 5.83 7.41
N PHE A 55 15.69 6.47 6.31
CA PHE A 55 17.07 6.41 5.81
C PHE A 55 18.07 7.14 6.70
N ASP A 56 17.63 8.19 7.40
CA ASP A 56 18.46 8.97 8.32
C ASP A 56 18.67 8.28 9.67
N SER A 57 17.73 7.44 10.10
CA SER A 57 17.77 6.74 11.40
C SER A 57 17.56 5.21 11.24
N PRO A 58 18.48 4.49 10.58
CA PRO A 58 18.34 3.05 10.38
C PRO A 58 18.44 2.25 11.68
N ILE A 59 17.73 1.13 11.73
CA ILE A 59 17.74 0.23 12.88
C ILE A 59 18.93 -0.73 12.77
N GLY A 60 19.79 -0.77 13.79
CA GLY A 60 20.85 -1.77 13.91
C GLY A 60 22.00 -1.64 12.90
N SER A 61 22.11 -0.54 12.17
CA SER A 61 23.20 -0.27 11.22
C SER A 61 23.56 1.21 11.14
N ALA A 62 24.67 1.55 10.49
CA ALA A 62 24.98 2.94 10.16
C ALA A 62 24.19 3.40 8.93
N PRO A 63 23.90 4.71 8.77
CA PRO A 63 23.23 5.23 7.58
C PRO A 63 23.92 4.81 6.29
N ILE A 64 23.13 4.51 5.25
CA ILE A 64 23.66 3.99 3.98
C ILE A 64 24.69 4.93 3.33
N ARG A 65 24.53 6.25 3.51
CA ARG A 65 25.51 7.28 3.07
C ARG A 65 26.91 7.10 3.69
N VAL A 66 26.97 6.56 4.91
CA VAL A 66 28.23 6.24 5.60
C VAL A 66 28.81 4.96 5.02
N LEU A 67 27.98 3.92 4.86
CA LEU A 67 28.41 2.61 4.34
C LEU A 67 28.91 2.68 2.88
N ALA A 68 28.31 3.54 2.06
CA ALA A 68 28.65 3.72 0.65
C ALA A 68 29.91 4.56 0.42
N ARG A 69 30.43 5.25 1.44
CA ARG A 69 31.59 6.15 1.26
C ARG A 69 32.81 5.37 0.76
N GLY A 70 33.40 5.83 -0.35
CA GLY A 70 34.58 5.22 -0.96
C GLY A 70 34.31 3.90 -1.71
N LYS A 71 33.05 3.45 -1.81
CA LYS A 71 32.68 2.32 -2.66
C LYS A 71 32.57 2.78 -4.11
N ARG A 72 32.98 1.92 -5.05
CA ARG A 72 32.98 2.22 -6.49
C ARG A 72 31.83 1.58 -7.24
N SER A 73 31.12 0.66 -6.60
CA SER A 73 29.98 -0.05 -7.16
C SER A 73 29.02 -0.40 -6.03
N ALA A 74 27.76 -0.57 -6.40
CA ALA A 74 26.69 -1.02 -5.53
C ALA A 74 25.75 -1.92 -6.32
N CYS A 75 25.05 -2.81 -5.63
CA CYS A 75 23.91 -3.56 -6.15
C CYS A 75 22.69 -3.16 -5.33
N ILE A 76 21.62 -2.76 -6.01
CA ILE A 76 20.31 -2.53 -5.40
C ILE A 76 19.46 -3.72 -5.81
N VAL A 77 19.01 -4.49 -4.83
CA VAL A 77 18.10 -5.61 -5.05
C VAL A 77 16.69 -5.07 -4.84
N VAL A 78 15.84 -5.29 -5.83
CA VAL A 78 14.41 -4.96 -5.80
C VAL A 78 13.62 -6.25 -6.02
N ASP A 79 12.48 -6.37 -5.36
CA ASP A 79 11.55 -7.47 -5.64
C ASP A 79 10.98 -7.36 -7.06
N ASP A 80 10.65 -8.50 -7.65
CA ASP A 80 9.97 -8.58 -8.95
C ASP A 80 8.45 -8.41 -8.78
N LEU A 81 7.74 -8.25 -9.90
CA LEU A 81 6.27 -8.07 -9.96
C LEU A 81 5.48 -9.41 -9.90
N THR A 82 6.13 -10.53 -9.62
CA THR A 82 5.53 -11.88 -9.64
C THR A 82 4.72 -12.22 -8.40
#